data_AF-A0A7X6BCR3-F1
#
_entry.id   AF-A0A7X6BCR3-F1
#
_cell.length_a   1.000
_cell.length_b   1.000
_cell.length_c   1.000
_cell.angle_alpha   90.00
_cell.angle_beta   90.00
_cell.angle_gamma   90.00
#
_symmetry.space_group_name_H-M   'P 1'
#
loop_
_entity.id
_entity.type
_entity.pdbx_description
1 polymer ?
#
loop_
_entity_poly.entity_id
_entity_poly.type
_entity_poly.pdbx_seq_one_letter_code
_entity_poly.pdbx_strand_id
1 'polypeptide(L)'
;MALSRKRRRRAPRGWSDGLDDLHDYMQAPAKRAPSRARAIKDCGPFAVTDDWPERVPIGDAELRVIEGHLRKELDDLFGPLP
;
A
#
# COMPACT_ATOMS: atom_id res chain seq x y z
N MET A 1 32.63 -18.64 -29.36
CA MET A 1 31.48 -17.85 -28.87
C MET A 1 30.85 -18.58 -27.69
N ALA A 2 30.75 -17.94 -26.53
CA ALA A 2 30.02 -18.48 -25.38
C ALA A 2 28.97 -17.44 -24.95
N LEU A 3 27.69 -17.74 -25.16
CA LEU A 3 26.59 -16.84 -24.81
C LEU A 3 26.36 -16.87 -23.29
N SER A 4 26.49 -15.71 -22.66
CA SER A 4 26.15 -15.49 -21.25
C SER A 4 24.69 -15.88 -21.00
N ARG A 5 24.46 -16.91 -20.18
CA ARG A 5 23.11 -17.33 -19.78
C ARG A 5 22.51 -16.26 -18.88
N LYS A 6 21.64 -15.41 -19.46
CA LYS A 6 20.76 -14.48 -18.71
C LYS A 6 20.02 -15.27 -17.63
N ARG A 7 20.32 -15.00 -16.35
CA ARG A 7 19.50 -15.47 -15.22
C ARG A 7 18.10 -14.91 -15.39
N ARG A 8 17.15 -15.76 -15.79
CA ARG A 8 15.72 -15.42 -15.75
C ARG A 8 15.36 -15.12 -14.30
N ARG A 9 14.90 -13.89 -14.02
CA ARG A 9 14.33 -13.51 -12.73
C ARG A 9 13.04 -14.31 -12.57
N ARG A 10 13.12 -15.48 -11.95
CA ARG A 10 11.93 -16.23 -11.55
C ARG A 10 11.31 -15.48 -10.37
N ALA A 11 9.99 -15.35 -10.38
CA ALA A 11 9.28 -14.93 -9.19
C ALA A 11 9.70 -15.85 -8.02
N PRO A 12 9.97 -15.30 -6.83
CA PRO A 12 10.14 -16.07 -5.61
C PRO A 12 9.05 -17.14 -5.51
N ARG A 13 9.44 -18.37 -5.14
CA ARG A 13 8.47 -19.43 -4.84
C ARG A 13 7.57 -18.93 -3.70
N GLY A 14 6.25 -19.06 -3.85
CA GLY A 14 5.27 -18.65 -2.84
C GLY A 14 4.94 -17.15 -2.82
N TRP A 15 5.22 -16.38 -3.89
CA TRP A 15 4.80 -14.96 -3.95
C TRP A 15 3.28 -14.80 -3.77
N SER A 16 2.48 -15.72 -4.30
CA SER A 16 1.02 -15.71 -4.18
C SER A 16 0.49 -16.55 -3.02
N ASP A 17 1.37 -17.05 -2.14
CA ASP A 17 0.96 -17.83 -0.98
C ASP A 17 0.44 -16.85 0.10
N GLY A 18 -0.76 -17.08 0.62
CA GLY A 18 -1.40 -16.14 1.57
C GLY A 18 -1.95 -14.87 0.90
N LEU A 19 -2.55 -14.99 -0.29
CA LEU A 19 -3.39 -13.91 -0.85
C LEU A 19 -4.88 -14.14 -0.60
N ASP A 20 -5.25 -15.30 -0.06
CA ASP A 20 -6.64 -15.70 0.22
C ASP A 20 -7.12 -15.20 1.59
N ASP A 21 -6.21 -14.91 2.53
CA ASP A 21 -6.54 -14.32 3.83
C ASP A 21 -6.23 -12.81 3.83
N LEU A 22 -7.30 -12.01 3.96
CA LEU A 22 -7.22 -10.55 4.04
C LEU A 22 -6.40 -10.07 5.24
N HIS A 23 -6.30 -10.87 6.30
CA HIS A 23 -5.64 -10.52 7.56
C HIS A 23 -4.21 -11.08 7.69
N ASP A 24 -3.63 -11.64 6.64
CA ASP A 24 -2.26 -12.17 6.65
C ASP A 24 -1.20 -11.14 7.09
N TYR A 25 -1.49 -9.84 6.93
CA TYR A 25 -0.63 -8.75 7.40
C TYR A 25 -0.49 -8.65 8.92
N MET A 26 -1.40 -9.24 9.71
CA MET A 26 -1.31 -9.28 11.17
C MET A 26 -0.26 -10.28 11.66
N GLN A 27 0.13 -11.23 10.81
CA GLN A 27 1.13 -12.22 11.14
C GLN A 27 2.53 -11.62 11.05
N ALA A 28 3.39 -11.98 11.99
CA ALA A 28 4.78 -11.55 11.93
C ALA A 28 5.44 -12.09 10.65
N PRO A 29 6.14 -11.25 9.86
CA PRO A 29 6.75 -11.70 8.62
C PRO A 29 7.76 -12.81 8.88
N ALA A 30 7.77 -13.82 8.01
CA ALA A 30 8.74 -14.91 8.09
C ALA A 30 10.17 -14.35 8.14
N LYS A 31 10.98 -14.84 9.10
CA LYS A 31 12.37 -14.42 9.28
C LYS A 31 13.16 -14.73 8.01
N ARG A 32 13.45 -13.70 7.21
CA ARG A 32 14.27 -13.82 6.01
C ARG A 32 15.70 -14.13 6.42
N ALA A 33 16.32 -15.10 5.76
CA ALA A 33 17.77 -15.30 5.89
C ALA A 33 18.47 -13.97 5.59
N PRO A 34 19.52 -13.60 6.36
CA PRO A 34 20.19 -12.33 6.18
C PRO A 34 20.67 -12.22 4.73
N SER A 35 20.16 -11.23 4.00
CA SER A 35 20.67 -10.96 2.67
C SER A 35 22.14 -10.58 2.79
N ARG A 36 23.02 -11.12 1.94
CA ARG A 36 24.39 -10.59 1.77
C ARG A 36 24.30 -9.07 1.79
N ALA A 37 25.01 -8.43 2.71
CA ALA A 37 24.97 -6.99 2.91
C ALA A 37 25.18 -6.30 1.56
N ARG A 38 24.07 -5.87 0.95
CA ARG A 38 24.16 -4.79 -0.04
C ARG A 38 24.69 -3.62 0.77
N ALA A 39 25.68 -2.92 0.23
CA ALA A 39 26.01 -1.60 0.71
C ALA A 39 24.72 -0.77 0.59
N ILE A 40 23.93 -0.77 1.67
CA ILE A 40 22.88 0.20 1.89
C ILE A 40 23.71 1.47 1.95
N LYS A 41 23.73 2.21 0.84
CA LYS A 41 24.18 3.59 0.92
C LYS A 41 23.33 4.18 2.03
N ASP A 42 23.96 4.79 3.02
CA ASP A 42 23.27 5.50 4.10
C ASP A 42 22.44 6.62 3.47
N CYS A 43 21.29 6.25 2.91
CA CYS A 43 20.21 7.15 2.64
C CYS A 43 19.82 7.60 4.05
N GLY A 44 20.12 8.85 4.38
CA GLY A 44 19.76 9.45 5.66
C GLY A 44 18.26 9.29 5.96
N PRO A 45 17.80 9.77 7.12
CA PRO A 45 16.39 9.63 7.52
C PRO A 45 15.47 10.01 6.36
N PHE A 46 14.64 9.06 5.92
CA PHE A 46 13.66 9.35 4.87
C PHE A 46 12.63 10.31 5.47
N ALA A 47 12.48 11.48 4.88
CA ALA A 47 11.42 12.40 5.26
C ALA A 47 10.15 11.94 4.54
N VAL A 48 9.12 11.60 5.30
CA VAL A 48 7.76 11.46 4.76
C VAL A 48 7.22 12.88 4.65
N THR A 49 7.29 13.44 3.44
CA THR A 49 6.61 14.70 3.12
C THR A 49 5.27 14.37 2.51
N ASP A 50 4.23 15.05 2.98
CA ASP A 50 2.94 15.03 2.32
C ASP A 50 2.98 16.10 1.23
N ASP A 51 3.16 15.70 -0.03
CA ASP A 51 3.34 16.60 -1.17
C ASP A 51 2.00 17.18 -1.67
N TRP A 52 0.99 17.24 -0.80
CA TRP A 52 -0.34 17.73 -1.13
C TRP A 52 -0.35 19.26 -1.22
N PRO A 53 -1.14 19.83 -2.14
CA PRO A 53 -1.35 21.27 -2.18
C PRO A 53 -2.08 21.72 -0.91
N GLU A 54 -1.90 22.99 -0.54
CA GLU A 54 -2.63 23.60 0.59
C GLU A 54 -4.15 23.42 0.47
N ARG A 55 -4.66 23.40 -0.77
CA ARG A 55 -6.05 23.05 -1.08
C ARG A 55 -6.08 21.99 -2.17
N VAL A 56 -6.67 20.85 -1.84
CA VAL A 56 -6.99 19.82 -2.83
C VAL A 56 -8.12 20.34 -3.71
N PRO A 57 -7.93 20.40 -5.04
CA PRO A 57 -8.99 20.83 -5.94
C PRO A 57 -10.05 19.74 -6.03
N ILE A 58 -11.14 19.90 -5.27
CA ILE A 58 -12.32 19.03 -5.32
C ILE A 58 -13.46 19.84 -5.95
N GLY A 59 -14.04 19.33 -7.03
CA GLY A 59 -15.15 19.96 -7.72
C GLY A 59 -16.53 19.56 -7.17
N ASP A 60 -17.57 20.32 -7.54
CA ASP A 60 -18.94 20.08 -7.08
C ASP A 60 -19.50 18.70 -7.47
N ALA A 61 -19.09 18.18 -8.62
CA ALA A 61 -19.48 16.85 -9.06
C ALA A 61 -18.90 15.76 -8.14
N GLU A 62 -17.64 15.93 -7.75
CA GLU A 62 -16.95 15.02 -6.84
C GLU A 62 -17.52 15.12 -5.43
N LEU A 63 -17.80 16.34 -4.95
CA LEU A 63 -18.47 16.58 -3.67
C LEU A 63 -19.81 15.85 -3.59
N ARG A 64 -20.65 15.94 -4.62
CA ARG A 64 -21.95 15.25 -4.65
C ARG A 64 -21.83 13.73 -4.58
N VAL A 65 -20.81 13.16 -5.21
CA VAL A 65 -20.54 11.72 -5.15
C VAL A 65 -20.11 11.32 -3.74
N ILE A 66 -19.21 12.09 -3.13
CA ILE A 66 -18.73 11.84 -1.76
C ILE A 66 -19.88 11.97 -0.76
N GLU A 67 -20.63 13.06 -0.81
CA GLU A 67 -21.79 13.31 0.06
C GLU A 67 -22.85 12.23 -0.10
N GLY A 68 -23.15 11.83 -1.34
CA GLY A 68 -24.12 10.77 -1.62
C GLY A 68 -23.72 9.43 -1.02
N HIS A 69 -22.43 9.08 -1.09
CA HIS A 69 -21.91 7.85 -0.47
C HIS A 69 -21.88 7.95 1.05
N LEU A 70 -21.37 9.08 1.56
CA LEU A 70 -21.16 9.31 2.98
C LEU A 70 -22.48 9.42 3.75
N ARG A 71 -23.55 9.90 3.12
CA ARG A 71 -24.89 10.03 3.74
C ARG A 71 -25.32 8.75 4.46
N LYS A 72 -25.19 7.61 3.79
CA LYS A 72 -25.61 6.33 4.36
C LYS A 72 -24.79 5.99 5.61
N GLU A 73 -23.47 6.14 5.52
CA GLU A 73 -22.56 5.87 6.63
C GLU A 73 -22.78 6.83 7.81
N LEU A 74 -23.11 8.10 7.53
CA LEU A 74 -23.43 9.09 8.58
C LEU A 74 -24.78 8.81 9.21
N ASP A 75 -25.80 8.44 8.43
CA ASP A 75 -27.12 8.06 8.95
C ASP A 75 -27.00 6.82 9.88
N ASP A 76 -26.16 5.85 9.50
CA ASP A 76 -25.85 4.68 10.33
C ASP A 76 -25.04 5.05 11.60
N LEU A 77 -24.10 6.00 11.50
CA LEU A 77 -23.25 6.41 12.61
C LEU A 77 -23.96 7.30 13.64
N PHE A 78 -24.79 8.24 13.19
CA PHE A 78 -25.49 9.20 14.06
C PHE A 78 -26.89 8.73 14.46
N GLY A 79 -27.46 7.77 13.73
CA GLY A 79 -28.82 7.31 13.96
C GLY A 79 -29.86 8.39 13.66
N PRO A 80 -31.15 8.11 13.95
CA PRO A 80 -32.21 9.09 13.75
C PRO A 80 -32.00 10.31 14.65
N LEU A 81 -32.13 11.50 14.05
CA LEU A 81 -32.11 12.77 14.79
C LEU A 81 -33.23 12.78 15.86
N PRO A 82 -32.97 13.32 17.06
CA PRO A 82 -33.98 13.44 18.12
C PRO A 82 -35.14 14.37 17.75
#